data_AF-A0A432UXV1-F1
#
_entry.id   AF-A0A432UXV1-F1
#
_cell.length_a   1.000
_cell.length_b   1.000
_cell.length_c   1.000
_cell.angle_alpha   90.00
_cell.angle_beta   90.00
_cell.angle_gamma   90.00
#
_symmetry.space_group_name_H-M   'P 1'
#
loop_
_entity.id
_entity.type
_entity.pdbx_description
1 polymer ?
#
loop_
_entity_poly.entity_id
_entity_poly.type
_entity_poly.pdbx_seq_one_letter_code
_entity_poly.pdbx_strand_id
1 'polypeptide(L)' 'MQLSQEVAAAKLCGIADYFNFNHNGSVSFITHQIRVKKLEDAGLRRKVDRLVKIVVKKAT' A
#
# COMPACT_ATOMS: atom_id res chain seq x y z
N MET A 1 -3.01 0.03 2.20
CA MET A 1 -3.31 0.85 1.00
C MET A 1 -2.53 0.33 -0.19
N GLN A 2 -1.44 0.99 -0.60
CA GLN A 2 -0.63 0.57 -1.75
C GLN A 2 -0.17 -0.91 -1.66
N LEU A 3 0.40 -1.32 -0.53
CA LEU A 3 0.84 -2.71 -0.32
C LEU A 3 -0.32 -3.73 -0.38
N SER A 4 -1.49 -3.36 0.14
CA SER A 4 -2.70 -4.20 0.08
C SER A 4 -3.13 -4.43 -1.39
N GLN A 5 -2.95 -3.43 -2.25
CA GLN A 5 -3.22 -3.54 -3.68
C GLN A 5 -2.10 -4.32 -4.41
N GLU A 6 -0.83 -4.05 -4.09
CA GLU A 6 0.32 -4.65 -4.79
C GLU A 6 0.56 -6.11 -4.42
N VAL A 7 0.30 -6.51 -3.17
CA VAL A 7 0.62 -7.85 -2.65
C VAL A 7 -0.61 -8.74 -2.59
N ALA A 8 -1.77 -8.20 -2.19
CA ALA A 8 -2.98 -8.98 -1.97
C ALA A 8 -4.08 -8.75 -3.02
N ALA A 9 -3.80 -7.96 -4.07
CA ALA A 9 -4.79 -7.56 -5.08
C ALA A 9 -6.11 -7.03 -4.49
N ALA A 10 -6.04 -6.43 -3.29
CA ALA A 10 -7.23 -6.05 -2.54
C ALA A 10 -7.97 -4.90 -3.25
N LYS A 11 -9.31 -5.04 -3.33
CA LYS A 11 -10.19 -4.00 -3.88
C LYS A 11 -10.20 -2.76 -2.97
N LEU A 12 -10.40 -1.59 -3.56
CA LEU A 12 -10.44 -0.32 -2.83
C LEU A 12 -11.46 -0.32 -1.69
N CYS A 13 -12.65 -0.87 -1.91
CA CYS A 13 -13.68 -1.01 -0.87
C CYS A 13 -13.18 -1.83 0.33
N GLY A 14 -12.67 -3.04 0.09
CA GLY A 14 -12.16 -3.88 1.18
C GLY A 14 -10.99 -3.25 1.94
N ILE A 15 -10.18 -2.43 1.28
CA ILE A 15 -9.12 -1.66 1.96
C ILE A 15 -9.73 -0.50 2.77
N ALA A 16 -10.72 0.21 2.22
CA ALA A 16 -11.40 1.29 2.94
C ALA A 16 -12.05 0.74 4.22
N ASP A 17 -12.79 -0.36 4.10
CA ASP A 17 -13.45 -1.04 5.21
C ASP A 17 -12.43 -1.50 6.26
N TYR A 18 -11.34 -2.17 5.84
CA TYR A 18 -10.32 -2.67 6.76
C TYR A 18 -9.61 -1.56 7.56
N PHE A 19 -9.40 -0.40 6.94
CA PHE A 19 -8.75 0.74 7.58
C PHE A 19 -9.74 1.80 8.12
N ASN A 20 -11.04 1.50 8.16
CA ASN A 20 -12.11 2.40 8.63
C ASN A 20 -12.13 3.76 7.90
N PHE A 21 -11.94 3.77 6.59
CA PHE A 21 -12.15 4.96 5.77
C PHE A 21 -13.60 5.07 5.33
N ASN A 22 -14.15 6.28 5.49
CA ASN A 22 -15.52 6.58 5.08
C ASN A 22 -15.74 6.57 3.55
N HIS A 23 -14.67 6.61 2.74
CA HIS A 23 -14.78 6.66 1.29
C HIS A 23 -13.61 5.98 0.58
N ASN A 24 -13.91 5.22 -0.48
CA ASN A 24 -12.91 4.54 -1.32
C ASN A 24 -11.92 5.52 -1.99
N GLY A 25 -12.34 6.76 -2.22
CA GLY A 25 -11.46 7.81 -2.75
C GLY A 25 -10.28 8.13 -1.83
N SER A 26 -10.43 7.98 -0.51
CA SER A 26 -9.35 8.15 0.46
C SER A 26 -8.23 7.11 0.24
N VAL A 27 -8.61 5.87 -0.08
CA VAL A 27 -7.67 4.80 -0.43
C VAL A 27 -6.86 5.17 -1.67
N SER A 28 -7.54 5.59 -2.74
CA SER A 28 -6.91 5.98 -3.99
C SER A 28 -5.96 7.16 -3.82
N PHE A 29 -6.40 8.19 -3.08
CA PHE A 29 -5.58 9.37 -2.80
C PHE A 29 -4.32 9.00 -2.03
N ILE A 30 -4.45 8.23 -0.95
CA ILE A 30 -3.30 7.79 -0.13
C ILE A 30 -2.35 6.91 -0.96
N THR A 31 -2.87 5.97 -1.74
CA THR A 31 -2.03 5.14 -2.63
C THR A 31 -1.24 6.01 -3.62
N HIS A 32 -1.87 7.02 -4.23
CA HIS A 32 -1.17 7.92 -5.14
C HIS A 32 -0.06 8.70 -4.44
N GLN A 33 -0.35 9.27 -3.26
CA GLN A 33 0.63 10.01 -2.45
C GLN A 33 1.85 9.14 -2.07
N ILE A 34 1.63 7.86 -1.70
CA ILE A 34 2.74 6.96 -1.38
C ILE A 34 3.57 6.64 -2.63
N ARG A 35 2.93 6.48 -3.81
CA ARG A 35 3.65 6.27 -5.08
C ARG A 35 4.54 7.44 -5.45
N VAL A 36 4.01 8.67 -5.36
CA VAL A 36 4.79 9.90 -5.64
C VAL A 36 5.97 9.98 -4.68
N LYS A 37 5.74 9.85 -3.37
CA LYS A 37 6.82 9.88 -2.37
C LYS A 37 7.85 8.76 -2.56
N LYS A 38 7.44 7.57 -3.02
CA LYS A 38 8.36 6.45 -3.31
C LYS A 38 9.31 6.77 -4.48
N LEU A 39 8.88 7.60 -5.44
CA LEU A 39 9.71 8.05 -6.55
C LEU A 39 10.75 9.09 -6.07
N GLU A 40 10.33 9.98 -5.18
CA GLU A 40 11.16 11.08 -4.66
C GLU A 40 12.14 10.64 -3.56
N ASP A 41 11.77 9.66 -2.74
CA ASP A 41 12.54 9.21 -1.58
C ASP A 41 13.05 7.77 -1.74
N ALA A 42 14.34 7.63 -2.05
CA ALA A 42 15.03 6.34 -2.18
C ALA A 42 15.15 5.55 -0.86
N GLY A 43 15.10 6.23 0.29
CA GLY A 43 15.06 5.61 1.62
C GLY A 43 13.70 4.99 1.90
N LEU A 44 12.63 5.72 1.62
CA LEU A 44 11.26 5.22 1.67
C LEU A 44 11.08 4.02 0.74
N ARG A 45 11.56 4.12 -0.51
CA ARG A 45 11.54 3.01 -1.48
C ARG A 45 12.16 1.74 -0.91
N ARG A 46 13.39 1.82 -0.40
CA ARG A 46 14.09 0.67 0.20
C ARG A 46 13.35 0.10 1.42
N LYS A 47 12.69 0.94 2.22
CA LYS A 47 11.88 0.49 3.37
C LYS A 47 10.64 -0.26 2.90
N VAL A 48 9.93 0.25 1.91
CA VAL A 48 8.75 -0.40 1.31
C VAL A 48 9.14 -1.75 0.70
N ASP A 49 10.21 -1.81 -0.09
CA ASP A 49 10.63 -3.06 -0.74
C ASP A 49 11.04 -4.13 0.28
N ARG A 50 11.69 -3.75 1.39
CA ARG A 50 11.96 -4.66 2.51
C ARG A 50 10.69 -5.20 3.15
N LEU A 51 9.68 -4.35 3.37
CA LEU A 51 8.40 -4.78 3.95
C LEU A 51 7.69 -5.76 3.03
N VAL A 52 7.64 -5.50 1.72
CA VAL A 52 7.10 -6.44 0.72
C VAL A 52 7.78 -7.80 0.84
N LYS A 53 9.12 -7.81 0.85
CA LYS A 53 9.90 -9.05 0.94
C LYS A 53 9.59 -9.85 2.21
N ILE A 54 9.41 -9.18 3.35
CA ILE A 54 9.05 -9.82 4.62
C ILE A 54 7.63 -10.40 4.55
N VAL A 55 6.67 -9.65 4.03
CA VAL A 55 5.27 -10.09 3.93
C VAL A 55 5.15 -11.31 3.00
N VAL A 56 5.74 -11.26 1.81
CA VAL A 56 5.74 -12.37 0.85
C VAL A 56 6.39 -13.61 1.47
N LYS A 57 7.54 -13.44 2.14
CA LYS A 57 8.24 -14.55 2.81
C LYS A 57 7.41 -15.20 3.91
N LYS A 58 6.55 -14.45 4.60
CA LYS A 58 5.68 -14.99 5.66
C LYS A 58 4.38 -15.60 5.13
N ALA A 59 3.98 -15.22 3.92
CA ALA A 59 2.76 -15.74 3.27
C ALA A 59 3.01 -17.03 2.47
N THR A 60 4.28 -17.38 2.24
CA THR A 60 4.75 -18.63 1.63
C THR A 60 5.29 -19.54 2.72
#